data_AF-A0A7J3W6N1-F1
#
_entry.id   AF-A0A7J3W6N1-F1
#
_cell.length_a   1.000
_cell.length_b   1.000
_cell.length_c   1.000
_cell.angle_alpha   90.00
_cell.angle_beta   90.00
_cell.angle_gamma   90.00
#
_symmetry.space_group_name_H-M   'P 1'
#
loop_
_entity.id
_entity.type
_entity.pdbx_description
1 polymer ?
#
loop_
_entity_poly.entity_id
_entity_poly.type
_entity_poly.pdbx_seq_one_letter_code
_entity_poly.pdbx_strand_id
1 'polypeptide(L)' 'MLKIPKEDFEKIIDLCRREFPREACGLIAGVKRNGISYVRKIYPLRNIAKSPFMYEADAEELYNSFKSIDSSGLDF' A
#
# COMPACT_ATOMS: atom_id res chain seq x y z
N MET A 1 -17.36 -2.53 1.24
CA MET A 1 -16.66 -3.45 2.18
C MET A 1 -15.32 -3.83 1.59
N LEU A 2 -14.24 -3.79 2.38
CA LEU A 2 -12.89 -4.18 1.96
C LEU A 2 -12.55 -5.56 2.54
N LYS A 3 -12.01 -6.47 1.72
CA LYS A 3 -11.51 -7.77 2.14
C LYS A 3 -10.01 -7.85 1.87
N ILE A 4 -9.25 -8.05 2.94
CA ILE A 4 -7.78 -8.17 2.90
C ILE A 4 -7.43 -9.63 3.23
N PRO A 5 -6.68 -10.35 2.38
CA PRO A 5 -6.11 -11.63 2.75
C PRO A 5 -5.27 -11.50 4.02
N LYS A 6 -5.32 -12.51 4.90
CA LYS A 6 -4.57 -12.49 6.17
C LYS A 6 -3.07 -12.25 5.95
N GLU A 7 -2.50 -12.87 4.93
CA GLU A 7 -1.09 -12.73 4.57
C GLU A 7 -0.73 -11.29 4.19
N ASP A 8 -1.58 -10.60 3.43
CA ASP A 8 -1.32 -9.20 3.06
C ASP A 8 -1.53 -8.25 4.24
N PHE A 9 -2.49 -8.57 5.13
CA PHE A 9 -2.66 -7.84 6.38
C PHE A 9 -1.42 -7.97 7.28
N GLU A 10 -0.86 -9.18 7.42
CA GLU A 10 0.36 -9.41 8.20
C GLU A 10 1.56 -8.64 7.62
N LYS A 11 1.71 -8.61 6.28
CA LYS A 11 2.74 -7.79 5.64
C LYS A 11 2.58 -6.29 5.93
N ILE A 12 1.35 -5.78 6.04
CA ILE A 12 1.10 -4.38 6.42
C ILE A 12 1.56 -4.14 7.87
N ILE A 13 1.24 -5.05 8.79
CA ILE A 13 1.68 -4.93 10.19
C ILE A 13 3.21 -4.98 10.29
N ASP A 14 3.87 -5.85 9.54
CA ASP A 14 5.32 -5.95 9.54
C ASP A 14 5.99 -4.71 8.92
N LEU A 15 5.38 -4.10 7.90
CA LEU A 15 5.79 -2.79 7.39
C LEU A 15 5.73 -1.73 8.49
N CYS A 16 4.60 -1.63 9.22
CA CYS A 16 4.46 -0.66 10.31
C CYS A 16 5.49 -0.87 11.41
N ARG A 17 5.78 -2.12 11.78
CA ARG A 17 6.82 -2.45 12.77
C ARG A 17 8.21 -2.05 12.29
N ARG A 18 8.52 -2.27 11.02
CA ARG A 18 9.83 -1.95 10.43
C ARG A 18 10.08 -0.44 10.34
N GLU A 19 9.06 0.33 9.99
CA GLU A 19 9.22 1.78 9.81
C GLU A 19 9.22 2.55 11.13
N PHE A 20 8.67 1.97 12.21
CA PHE A 20 8.65 2.59 13.53
C PHE A 20 10.04 3.10 13.94
N PRO A 21 10.17 4.35 14.42
CA PRO A 21 9.10 5.27 14.83
C PRO A 21 8.50 6.13 13.71
N ARG A 22 8.95 5.99 12.47
CA ARG A 22 8.37 6.72 11.34
C ARG A 22 7.00 6.13 10.99
N GLU A 23 6.16 6.97 10.41
CA GLU A 23 4.91 6.53 9.80
C GLU A 23 5.23 5.61 8.60
N ALA A 24 4.44 4.55 8.46
CA ALA A 24 4.49 3.60 7.36
C ALA A 24 3.37 3.87 6.35
N CYS A 25 3.73 4.30 5.14
CA CYS A 25 2.78 4.57 4.07
C CYS A 25 2.91 3.59 2.90
N GLY A 26 1.89 3.55 2.04
CA GLY A 26 1.86 2.69 0.87
C GLY A 26 0.52 2.71 0.15
N LEU A 27 0.46 1.99 -0.97
CA LEU A 27 -0.78 1.74 -1.71
C LEU A 27 -1.23 0.29 -1.53
N ILE A 28 -2.54 0.07 -1.68
CA ILE A 28 -3.14 -1.26 -1.70
C ILE A 28 -3.94 -1.35 -2.99
N ALA A 29 -3.67 -2.37 -3.80
CA ALA A 29 -4.37 -2.58 -5.06
C ALA A 29 -5.12 -3.90 -5.07
N GLY A 30 -6.21 -3.95 -5.82
CA GLY A 30 -7.16 -5.03 -5.78
C GLY A 30 -8.15 -5.01 -6.93
N VAL A 31 -9.28 -5.68 -6.71
CA VAL A 31 -10.40 -5.69 -7.67
C VAL A 31 -11.71 -5.45 -6.95
N LYS A 32 -12.65 -4.75 -7.60
CA LYS A 32 -14.00 -4.56 -7.08
C LYS A 32 -14.96 -5.55 -7.74
N ARG A 33 -15.67 -6.35 -6.93
CA ARG A 33 -16.71 -7.29 -7.40
C ARG A 33 -17.95 -7.17 -6.51
N ASN A 34 -19.10 -6.89 -7.12
CA ASN A 34 -20.40 -6.77 -6.43
C ASN A 34 -20.35 -5.81 -5.22
N GLY A 35 -19.69 -4.65 -5.38
CA GLY A 35 -19.56 -3.65 -4.30
C GLY A 35 -18.55 -3.98 -3.19
N ILE A 36 -17.82 -5.09 -3.30
CA ILE A 36 -16.76 -5.50 -2.37
C ILE A 36 -15.41 -5.33 -3.06
N SER A 37 -14.48 -4.63 -2.39
CA SER A 37 -13.09 -4.50 -2.83
C SER A 37 -12.24 -5.63 -2.22
N TYR A 38 -11.50 -6.34 -3.06
CA TYR A 38 -10.64 -7.46 -2.66
C TYR A 38 -9.18 -7.07 -2.91
N VAL A 39 -8.39 -6.97 -1.85
CA VAL A 39 -6.95 -6.70 -1.96
C VAL A 39 -6.25 -7.86 -2.65
N ARG A 40 -5.35 -7.53 -3.57
CA ARG A 40 -4.51 -8.47 -4.31
C ARG A 40 -3.02 -8.20 -4.13
N LYS A 41 -2.64 -6.96 -3.87
CA LYS A 41 -1.25 -6.57 -3.74
C LYS A 41 -1.10 -5.32 -2.88
N ILE A 42 -0.01 -5.27 -2.14
CA ILE A 42 0.41 -4.12 -1.35
C ILE A 42 1.68 -3.53 -1.96
N TYR A 43 1.82 -2.22 -1.89
CA TYR A 43 2.94 -1.44 -2.42
C TYR A 43 3.45 -0.52 -1.31
N PRO A 44 4.41 -0.97 -0.48
CA PRO A 44 5.06 -0.10 0.49
C PRO A 44 5.71 1.08 -0.20
N LEU A 45 5.60 2.27 0.39
CA LEU A 45 6.26 3.47 -0.10
C LEU A 45 7.15 4.04 1.00
N ARG A 46 8.25 4.67 0.59
CA ARG A 46 9.13 5.38 1.51
C ARG A 46 8.50 6.71 1.90
N ASN A 47 8.40 6.93 3.21
CA ASN A 47 8.06 8.22 3.79
C ASN A 47 9.29 9.15 3.80
N ILE A 48 9.37 10.07 2.83
CA ILE A 48 10.52 10.99 2.68
C ILE A 48 10.52 12.11 3.72
N ALA A 49 9.36 12.44 4.29
CA ALA A 49 9.26 13.36 5.43
C ALA A 49 9.90 12.79 6.71
N LYS A 50 10.13 11.47 6.76
CA LYS A 50 10.72 10.75 7.90
C LYS A 50 10.04 11.06 9.24
N SER A 51 8.75 11.39 9.19
CA SER A 51 7.98 11.84 10.33
C SER A 51 7.22 10.66 10.96
N PRO A 52 7.05 10.66 12.29
CA PRO A 52 6.17 9.70 12.97
C PRO A 52 4.67 9.94 12.71
N PHE A 53 4.28 11.11 12.19
CA PHE A 53 2.86 11.52 12.09
C PHE A 53 2.41 11.94 10.70
N MET A 54 3.35 12.28 9.82
CA MET A 54 3.07 12.75 8.47
C MET A 54 3.83 11.90 7.48
N TYR A 55 3.26 11.76 6.29
CA TYR A 55 3.93 11.12 5.18
C TYR A 55 4.06 12.08 4.00
N GLU A 56 5.20 11.94 3.33
CA GLU A 56 5.37 12.41 1.96
C GLU A 56 5.87 11.18 1.20
N ALA A 57 5.08 10.72 0.23
CA ALA A 57 5.43 9.53 -0.54
C ALA A 57 6.55 9.87 -1.52
N ASP A 58 7.54 8.98 -1.64
CA ASP A 58 8.55 9.10 -2.67
C ASP A 58 7.90 9.09 -4.07
N ALA A 59 8.14 10.13 -4.86
CA ALA A 59 7.46 10.34 -6.13
C ALA A 59 7.80 9.26 -7.18
N GLU A 60 9.03 8.75 -7.18
CA GLU A 60 9.46 7.71 -8.13
C GLU A 60 8.84 6.36 -7.76
N GLU A 61 8.86 6.00 -6.47
CA GLU A 61 8.21 4.78 -5.99
C GLU A 61 6.69 4.81 -6.21
N LEU A 62 6.06 5.98 -6.00
CA LEU A 62 4.64 6.18 -6.23
C LEU A 62 4.28 6.00 -7.72
N TYR A 63 5.05 6.63 -8.63
CA TYR A 63 4.87 6.49 -10.07
C TYR A 63 5.04 5.03 -10.53
N ASN A 64 6.09 4.36 -10.07
CA ASN A 64 6.34 2.96 -10.39
C ASN A 64 5.25 2.03 -9.84
N SER A 65 4.67 2.36 -8.68
CA SER A 65 3.55 1.63 -8.11
C SER A 65 2.31 1.76 -8.99
N PHE A 66 1.92 2.97 -9.42
CA PHE A 66 0.80 3.16 -10.35
C PHE A 66 1.00 2.40 -11.66
N LYS A 67 2.20 2.50 -12.26
CA LYS A 67 2.52 1.73 -13.47
C LYS A 67 2.40 0.22 -13.25
N SER A 68 2.81 -0.29 -12.09
CA SER A 68 2.64 -1.71 -11.75
C SER A 68 1.17 -2.08 -11.55
N ILE A 69 0.37 -1.21 -10.97
CA ILE A 69 -1.06 -1.44 -10.74
C ILE A 69 -1.79 -1.53 -12.08
N ASP A 70 -1.57 -0.57 -12.97
CA ASP A 70 -2.15 -0.53 -14.32
C ASP A 70 -1.77 -1.77 -15.14
N SER A 71 -0.48 -2.12 -15.17
CA SER A 71 0.00 -3.31 -15.90
C SER A 71 -0.49 -4.64 -15.33
N SER A 72 -0.91 -4.66 -14.06
CA SER A 72 -1.51 -5.84 -13.41
C SER A 72 -3.03 -5.91 -13.59
N GLY A 73 -3.65 -4.91 -14.20
CA GLY A 73 -5.11 -4.80 -14.33
C GLY A 73 -5.83 -4.71 -12.98
N LEU A 74 -5.18 -4.09 -11.99
CA LEU A 74 -5.73 -3.86 -10.65
C LEU A 74 -6.20 -2.41 -10.51
N ASP A 75 -7.13 -2.19 -9.59
CA ASP A 75 -7.56 -0.87 -9.14
C ASP A 75 -6.91 -0.54 -7.78
N PHE A 76 -6.74 0.74 -7.45
CA PHE A 76 -6.23 1.22 -6.16
C PHE A 76 -7.20 2.20 -5.47
#